data_AF-A0A7T6XSR3-F1
#
_entry.id   AF-A0A7T6XSR3-F1
#
_cell.length_a   1.000
_cell.length_b   1.000
_cell.length_c   1.000
_cell.angle_alpha   90.00
_cell.angle_beta   90.00
_cell.angle_gamma   90.00
#
_symmetry.space_group_name_H-M   'P 1'
#
loop_
_entity.id
_entity.type
_entity.pdbx_description
1 polymer ?
#
loop_
_entity_poly.entity_id
_entity_poly.type
_entity_poly.pdbx_seq_one_letter_code
_entity_poly.pdbx_strand_id
1 'polypeptide(L)'
;MNEDDLRIDDLDGHIERCYERIAENIMPQVFEQRLKNYTAAKLKLDQMRFPGSEELSWDAIQRVHSLDAIKADLVCYTDEREQLPNVEALLEAYKSGKLDWKAGLVTYWSKGVQISQPRRFDWDEFEAINSHYEGYKSFWTEGICGPENEGLYSLVTLFPEPLNRRLTSLSLALRLPGLAWFAELDFINDTGCSTMTIYQGDLKMLLGPFGTAVGPRVPVVSMITSSTASGNIIMEEIELEVTILDGNRERMTPWTRSLCHLFPGDWSPNGVPRLDGPFLKNLLFVASVPDHSSRLYASTTSHELPIPNLNLATNPGHHPAIVQTPLTPGTSVPPRGGWLAAVGGKMGFPPPAAGVP
;
A
#
# COMPACT_ATOMS: atom_id res chain seq x y z
N MET A 1 -15.71 -6.26 -20.76
CA MET A 1 -17.08 -5.70 -20.68
C MET A 1 -17.50 -5.82 -19.23
N ASN A 2 -17.45 -4.71 -18.51
CA ASN A 2 -18.04 -4.65 -17.17
C ASN A 2 -19.54 -4.41 -17.34
N GLU A 3 -20.33 -4.90 -16.40
CA GLU A 3 -21.77 -4.57 -16.35
C GLU A 3 -21.85 -3.21 -15.67
N ASP A 4 -22.06 -2.14 -16.45
CA ASP A 4 -21.96 -0.76 -15.96
C ASP A 4 -23.07 -0.39 -14.96
N ASP A 5 -24.10 -1.24 -14.82
CA ASP A 5 -25.22 -1.10 -13.89
C ASP A 5 -24.98 -1.78 -12.53
N LEU A 6 -23.95 -2.61 -12.40
CA LEU A 6 -23.60 -3.29 -11.15
C LEU A 6 -22.35 -2.67 -10.53
N ARG A 7 -22.39 -2.47 -9.21
CA ARG A 7 -21.19 -2.06 -8.47
C ARG A 7 -20.20 -3.23 -8.45
N ILE A 8 -18.90 -2.93 -8.42
CA ILE A 8 -17.85 -3.96 -8.47
C ILE A 8 -17.89 -4.90 -7.25
N ASP A 9 -18.36 -4.39 -6.12
CA ASP A 9 -18.48 -5.08 -4.83
C ASP A 9 -19.79 -5.88 -4.67
N ASP A 10 -20.77 -5.70 -5.55
CA ASP A 10 -22.05 -6.43 -5.51
C ASP A 10 -21.91 -7.84 -6.12
N LEU A 11 -21.24 -8.73 -5.39
CA LEU A 11 -21.01 -10.10 -5.83
C LEU A 11 -22.30 -10.87 -6.11
N ASP A 12 -23.37 -10.59 -5.38
CA ASP A 12 -24.65 -11.27 -5.55
C ASP A 12 -25.35 -10.84 -6.83
N GLY A 13 -25.38 -9.53 -7.11
CA GLY A 13 -25.84 -9.00 -8.39
C GLY A 13 -25.01 -9.53 -9.57
N HIS A 14 -23.68 -9.64 -9.42
CA HIS A 14 -22.82 -10.21 -10.47
C HIS A 14 -23.09 -11.70 -10.70
N ILE A 15 -23.36 -12.48 -9.65
CA ILE A 15 -23.71 -13.90 -9.75
C ILE A 15 -25.06 -14.06 -10.46
N GLU A 16 -26.08 -13.29 -10.07
CA GLU A 16 -27.40 -13.31 -10.69
C GLU A 16 -27.32 -12.94 -12.18
N ARG A 17 -26.62 -11.84 -12.50
CA ARG A 17 -26.40 -11.41 -13.89
C ARG A 17 -25.67 -12.47 -14.71
N CYS A 18 -24.73 -13.20 -14.13
CA CYS A 18 -24.09 -14.31 -14.85
C CYS A 18 -25.11 -15.39 -15.23
N TYR A 19 -26.03 -15.76 -14.34
CA TYR A 19 -27.09 -16.73 -14.66
C TYR A 19 -28.02 -16.22 -15.78
N GLU A 20 -28.43 -14.95 -15.73
CA GLU A 20 -29.25 -14.32 -16.78
C GLU A 20 -28.56 -14.38 -18.14
N ARG A 21 -27.30 -13.94 -18.23
CA ARG A 21 -26.54 -13.89 -19.49
C ARG A 21 -26.30 -15.28 -20.09
N ILE A 22 -26.08 -16.28 -19.25
CA ILE A 22 -25.97 -17.68 -19.67
C ILE A 22 -27.31 -18.18 -20.23
N ALA A 23 -28.42 -17.88 -19.54
CA ALA A 23 -29.77 -18.27 -19.98
C ALA A 23 -30.17 -17.60 -21.30
N GLU A 24 -29.76 -16.34 -21.51
CA GLU A 24 -29.95 -15.60 -22.77
C GLU A 24 -28.98 -16.00 -23.89
N ASN A 25 -28.08 -16.95 -23.63
CA ASN A 25 -27.04 -17.40 -24.56
C ASN A 25 -26.09 -16.28 -25.02
N ILE A 26 -25.85 -15.28 -24.17
CA ILE A 26 -24.93 -14.17 -24.42
C ILE A 26 -23.55 -14.57 -23.90
N MET A 27 -22.63 -14.93 -24.82
CA MET A 27 -21.25 -15.32 -24.48
C MET A 27 -21.16 -16.32 -23.30
N PRO A 28 -21.88 -17.46 -23.34
CA PRO A 28 -22.07 -18.33 -22.18
C PRO A 28 -20.75 -18.77 -21.53
N GLN A 29 -19.72 -19.08 -22.33
CA GLN A 29 -18.40 -19.48 -21.83
C GLN A 29 -17.71 -18.40 -20.96
N VAL A 30 -17.90 -17.12 -21.30
CA VAL A 30 -17.31 -16.00 -20.54
C VAL A 30 -18.03 -15.86 -19.19
N PHE A 31 -19.37 -15.94 -19.21
CA PHE A 31 -20.17 -15.79 -18.00
C PHE A 31 -20.14 -17.03 -17.10
N GLU A 32 -19.94 -18.23 -17.62
CA GLU A 32 -19.65 -19.43 -16.82
C GLU A 32 -18.34 -19.29 -16.04
N GLN A 33 -17.28 -18.79 -16.69
CA GLN A 33 -16.00 -18.55 -16.03
C GLN A 33 -16.11 -17.42 -14.98
N ARG A 34 -16.86 -16.36 -15.28
CA ARG A 34 -17.14 -15.28 -14.31
C ARG A 34 -17.95 -15.79 -13.12
N LEU A 35 -19.03 -16.54 -13.35
CA LEU A 35 -19.84 -17.16 -12.30
C LEU A 35 -18.98 -17.99 -11.36
N LYS A 36 -18.08 -18.83 -11.91
CA LYS A 36 -17.12 -19.60 -11.11
C LYS A 36 -16.24 -18.68 -10.26
N ASN A 37 -15.71 -17.59 -10.82
CA ASN A 37 -14.86 -16.66 -10.10
C ASN A 37 -15.62 -15.91 -8.99
N TYR A 38 -16.80 -15.38 -9.27
CA TYR A 38 -17.61 -14.65 -8.28
C TYR A 38 -18.13 -15.57 -7.17
N THR A 39 -18.54 -16.79 -7.50
CA THR A 39 -18.95 -17.79 -6.49
C THR A 39 -17.78 -18.15 -5.58
N ALA A 40 -16.58 -18.35 -6.14
CA ALA A 40 -15.38 -18.61 -5.36
C ALA A 40 -14.97 -17.40 -4.50
N ALA A 41 -15.16 -16.17 -4.99
CA ALA A 41 -14.93 -14.95 -4.21
C ALA A 41 -15.92 -14.83 -3.05
N LYS A 42 -17.22 -15.05 -3.30
CA LYS A 42 -18.26 -15.04 -2.26
C LYS A 42 -17.98 -16.08 -1.17
N LEU A 43 -17.63 -17.30 -1.56
CA LEU A 43 -17.27 -18.36 -0.61
C LEU A 43 -16.07 -17.96 0.27
N LYS A 44 -15.08 -17.25 -0.28
CA LYS A 44 -13.96 -16.73 0.52
C LYS A 44 -14.42 -15.68 1.53
N LEU A 45 -15.34 -14.79 1.15
CA LEU A 45 -15.88 -13.79 2.10
C LEU A 45 -16.66 -14.48 3.22
N ASP A 46 -17.48 -15.47 2.87
CA ASP A 46 -18.25 -16.24 3.85
C ASP A 46 -17.33 -17.00 4.82
N GLN A 47 -16.18 -17.50 4.34
CA GLN A 47 -15.16 -18.16 5.16
C GLN A 47 -14.43 -17.21 6.12
N MET A 48 -14.44 -15.89 5.88
CA MET A 48 -13.89 -14.92 6.82
C MET A 48 -14.81 -14.69 8.02
N ARG A 49 -16.10 -15.02 7.93
CA ARG A 49 -16.98 -14.95 9.09
C ARG A 49 -16.58 -15.99 10.13
N PHE A 50 -16.58 -15.58 11.39
CA PHE A 50 -16.31 -16.43 12.55
C PHE A 50 -17.54 -16.49 13.47
N PRO A 51 -17.65 -17.50 14.36
CA PRO A 51 -18.79 -17.61 15.27
C PRO A 51 -19.00 -16.33 16.08
N GLY A 52 -20.20 -15.75 16.07
CA GLY A 52 -20.51 -14.48 16.74
C GLY A 52 -20.30 -13.22 15.89
N SER A 53 -19.91 -13.36 14.61
CA SER A 53 -19.72 -12.24 13.68
C SER A 53 -20.98 -11.84 12.90
N GLU A 54 -22.15 -12.42 13.23
CA GLU A 54 -23.40 -12.20 12.50
C GLU A 54 -23.84 -10.73 12.55
N GLU A 55 -23.62 -10.06 13.67
CA GLU A 55 -23.97 -8.65 13.88
C GLU A 55 -22.82 -7.68 13.60
N LEU A 56 -21.63 -8.19 13.29
CA LEU A 56 -20.46 -7.36 12.99
C LEU A 56 -20.50 -6.82 11.57
N SER A 57 -20.02 -5.59 11.40
CA SER A 57 -19.78 -5.01 10.08
C SER A 57 -18.69 -5.78 9.33
N TRP A 58 -18.73 -5.72 7.99
CA TRP A 58 -17.71 -6.36 7.16
C TRP A 58 -16.31 -5.81 7.45
N ASP A 59 -16.21 -4.48 7.62
CA ASP A 59 -14.96 -3.81 7.98
C ASP A 59 -14.41 -4.30 9.33
N ALA A 60 -15.26 -4.49 10.34
CA ALA A 60 -14.84 -5.06 11.62
C ALA A 60 -14.33 -6.51 11.46
N ILE A 61 -14.98 -7.32 10.62
CA ILE A 61 -14.55 -8.69 10.34
C ILE A 61 -13.18 -8.69 9.65
N GLN A 62 -12.99 -7.88 8.60
CA GLN A 62 -11.70 -7.74 7.92
C GLN A 62 -10.60 -7.30 8.89
N ARG A 63 -10.91 -6.30 9.72
CA ARG A 63 -9.96 -5.78 10.68
C ARG A 63 -9.56 -6.82 11.73
N VAL A 64 -10.50 -7.65 12.19
CA VAL A 64 -10.20 -8.78 13.09
C VAL A 64 -9.18 -9.73 12.48
N HIS A 65 -9.30 -10.09 11.19
CA HIS A 65 -8.31 -10.94 10.53
C HIS A 65 -6.94 -10.28 10.40
N SER A 66 -6.90 -8.98 10.09
CA SER A 66 -5.64 -8.21 10.07
C SER A 66 -4.99 -8.19 11.45
N LEU A 67 -5.75 -7.92 12.51
CA LEU A 67 -5.25 -7.92 13.89
C LEU A 67 -4.81 -9.32 14.35
N ASP A 68 -5.50 -10.39 13.97
CA ASP A 68 -5.07 -11.77 14.27
C ASP A 68 -3.73 -12.10 13.55
N ALA A 69 -3.52 -11.60 12.33
CA ALA A 69 -2.24 -11.71 11.64
C ALA A 69 -1.13 -10.91 12.34
N ILE A 70 -1.41 -9.66 12.73
CA ILE A 70 -0.47 -8.80 13.49
C ILE A 70 -0.12 -9.47 14.83
N LYS A 71 -1.11 -10.02 15.53
CA LYS A 71 -0.89 -10.78 16.77
C LYS A 71 0.03 -11.98 16.54
N ALA A 72 -0.20 -12.75 15.48
CA ALA A 72 0.63 -13.92 15.18
C ALA A 72 2.08 -13.54 14.92
N ASP A 73 2.33 -12.43 14.24
CA ASP A 73 3.68 -11.91 13.96
C ASP A 73 4.37 -11.41 15.24
N LEU A 74 3.67 -10.61 16.05
CA LEU A 74 4.18 -10.13 17.35
C LEU A 74 4.49 -11.26 18.35
N VAL A 75 3.83 -12.41 18.23
CA VAL A 75 4.13 -13.61 19.05
C VAL A 75 5.33 -14.38 18.49
N CYS A 76 5.51 -14.40 17.17
CA CYS A 76 6.62 -15.09 16.51
C CYS A 76 7.95 -14.32 16.63
N TYR A 77 7.88 -12.98 16.65
CA TYR A 77 9.03 -12.08 16.70
C TYR A 77 9.08 -11.30 18.02
N THR A 78 10.15 -10.54 18.24
CA THR A 78 10.27 -9.70 19.44
C THR A 78 9.36 -8.49 19.32
N ASP A 79 8.36 -8.38 20.20
CA ASP A 79 7.51 -7.19 20.36
C ASP A 79 8.28 -6.05 21.08
N GLU A 80 9.28 -5.49 20.40
CA GLU A 80 10.17 -4.45 20.98
C GLU A 80 9.42 -3.19 21.43
N ARG A 81 8.27 -2.93 20.80
CA ARG A 81 7.41 -1.77 21.05
C ARG A 81 6.24 -2.07 21.97
N GLU A 82 6.12 -3.29 22.50
CA GLU A 82 5.08 -3.70 23.45
C GLU A 82 3.65 -3.45 22.91
N GLN A 83 3.41 -3.74 21.63
CA GLN A 83 2.13 -3.55 20.93
C GLN A 83 1.12 -4.67 21.17
N LEU A 84 1.56 -5.86 21.60
CA LEU A 84 0.70 -7.02 21.80
C LEU A 84 -0.49 -6.74 22.72
N PRO A 85 -0.37 -6.04 23.88
CA PRO A 85 -1.51 -5.71 24.72
C PRO A 85 -2.59 -4.88 24.01
N ASN A 86 -2.20 -3.94 23.14
CA ASN A 86 -3.14 -3.12 22.38
C ASN A 86 -3.86 -3.97 21.33
N VAL A 87 -3.13 -4.82 20.60
CA VAL A 87 -3.70 -5.72 19.59
C VAL A 87 -4.69 -6.70 20.22
N GLU A 88 -4.39 -7.26 21.38
CA GLU A 88 -5.30 -8.15 22.10
C GLU A 88 -6.58 -7.44 22.56
N ALA A 89 -6.45 -6.22 23.10
CA ALA A 89 -7.58 -5.43 23.54
C ALA A 89 -8.48 -5.00 22.36
N LEU A 90 -7.88 -4.64 21.22
CA LEU A 90 -8.60 -4.34 19.98
C LEU A 90 -9.35 -5.55 19.44
N LEU A 91 -8.71 -6.72 19.42
CA LEU A 91 -9.35 -7.98 19.03
C LEU A 91 -10.58 -8.28 19.89
N GLU A 92 -10.47 -8.13 21.21
CA GLU A 92 -11.62 -8.31 22.10
C GLU A 92 -12.73 -7.28 21.82
N ALA A 93 -12.36 -6.01 21.62
CA ALA A 93 -13.31 -4.93 21.37
C ALA A 93 -14.12 -5.13 20.08
N TYR A 94 -13.46 -5.53 18.98
CA TYR A 94 -14.15 -5.85 17.72
C TYR A 94 -14.95 -7.15 17.82
N LYS A 95 -14.36 -8.23 18.35
CA LYS A 95 -15.06 -9.53 18.46
C LYS A 95 -16.29 -9.47 19.37
N SER A 96 -16.31 -8.56 20.35
CA SER A 96 -17.47 -8.32 21.22
C SER A 96 -18.47 -7.29 20.69
N GLY A 97 -18.21 -6.67 19.55
CA GLY A 97 -19.04 -5.59 18.98
C GLY A 97 -19.01 -4.27 19.77
N LYS A 98 -18.11 -4.13 20.76
CA LYS A 98 -17.93 -2.87 21.51
C LYS A 98 -17.23 -1.80 20.67
N LEU A 99 -16.42 -2.23 19.71
CA LEU A 99 -15.78 -1.39 18.71
C LEU A 99 -16.29 -1.79 17.33
N ASP A 100 -16.55 -0.78 16.51
CA ASP A 100 -16.92 -0.94 15.11
C ASP A 100 -16.11 0.02 14.27
N TRP A 101 -15.85 -0.35 13.02
CA TRP A 101 -15.07 0.46 12.11
C TRP A 101 -15.90 1.64 11.62
N LYS A 102 -15.40 2.86 11.81
CA LYS A 102 -16.06 4.08 11.34
C LYS A 102 -15.09 4.94 10.56
N ALA A 103 -15.30 4.97 9.24
CA ALA A 103 -14.45 5.74 8.34
C ALA A 103 -14.26 7.19 8.80
N GLY A 104 -13.01 7.62 8.89
CA GLY A 104 -12.61 8.97 9.29
C GLY A 104 -12.63 9.23 10.81
N LEU A 105 -12.90 8.23 11.64
CA LEU A 105 -12.76 8.31 13.09
C LEU A 105 -11.65 7.38 13.57
N VAL A 106 -10.90 7.85 14.57
CA VAL A 106 -9.85 7.11 15.25
C VAL A 106 -10.16 6.91 16.73
N THR A 107 -9.58 5.86 17.30
CA THR A 107 -9.48 5.66 18.75
C THR A 107 -8.02 5.46 19.15
N TYR A 108 -7.63 6.01 20.28
CA TYR A 108 -6.28 5.87 20.83
C TYR A 108 -6.30 4.80 21.92
N TRP A 109 -5.26 3.97 21.91
CA TRP A 109 -5.08 2.87 22.83
C TRP A 109 -3.69 2.92 23.42
N SER A 110 -3.58 2.62 24.71
CA SER A 110 -2.29 2.48 25.37
C SER A 110 -2.33 1.36 26.40
N LYS A 111 -1.31 0.49 26.40
CA LYS A 111 -1.15 -0.61 27.36
C LYS A 111 -2.40 -1.49 27.47
N GLY A 112 -3.06 -1.74 26.34
CA GLY A 112 -4.28 -2.56 26.24
C GLY A 112 -5.57 -1.86 26.68
N VAL A 113 -5.58 -0.53 26.82
CA VAL A 113 -6.77 0.24 27.23
C VAL A 113 -7.09 1.31 26.19
N GLN A 114 -8.38 1.41 25.83
CA GLN A 114 -8.87 2.53 25.03
C GLN A 114 -8.84 3.81 25.87
N ILE A 115 -8.00 4.77 25.46
CA ILE A 115 -7.80 6.04 26.17
C ILE A 115 -8.59 7.20 25.55
N SER A 116 -9.24 6.99 24.40
CA SER A 116 -10.08 8.00 23.78
C SER A 116 -11.37 7.42 23.21
N GLN A 117 -12.45 8.20 23.28
CA GLN A 117 -13.66 7.95 22.49
C GLN A 117 -13.38 8.22 20.99
N PRO A 118 -14.11 7.56 20.07
CA PRO A 118 -13.97 7.78 18.63
C PRO A 118 -14.05 9.27 18.26
N ARG A 119 -13.05 9.76 17.53
CA ARG A 119 -12.93 11.18 17.15
C ARG A 119 -12.22 11.33 15.81
N ARG A 120 -12.32 12.50 15.19
CA ARG A 120 -11.54 12.76 13.97
C ARG A 120 -10.06 12.78 14.29
N PHE A 121 -9.24 12.24 13.40
CA PHE A 121 -7.80 12.29 13.53
C PHE A 121 -7.29 13.72 13.32
N ASP A 122 -6.40 14.15 14.19
CA ASP A 122 -5.64 15.38 14.09
C ASP A 122 -4.21 15.11 14.57
N TRP A 123 -3.22 15.63 13.84
CA TRP A 123 -1.82 15.37 14.14
C TRP A 123 -1.37 16.02 15.45
N ASP A 124 -1.80 17.25 15.73
CA ASP A 124 -1.40 17.95 16.94
C ASP A 124 -2.03 17.29 18.18
N GLU A 125 -3.27 16.80 18.07
CA GLU A 125 -3.90 15.96 19.10
C GLU A 125 -3.15 14.64 19.29
N PHE A 126 -2.83 13.94 18.20
CA PHE A 126 -2.06 12.69 18.25
C PHE A 126 -0.72 12.89 18.95
N GLU A 127 0.08 13.88 18.55
CA GLU A 127 1.40 14.16 19.14
C GLU A 127 1.29 14.46 20.64
N ALA A 128 0.28 15.24 21.04
CA ALA A 128 0.04 15.58 22.45
C ALA A 128 -0.34 14.35 23.29
N ILE A 129 -1.25 13.51 22.78
CA ILE A 129 -1.68 12.28 23.46
C ILE A 129 -0.53 11.27 23.48
N ASN A 130 0.14 11.04 22.35
CA ASN A 130 1.27 10.12 22.24
C ASN A 130 2.38 10.50 23.23
N SER A 131 2.72 11.79 23.33
CA SER A 131 3.71 12.29 24.28
C SER A 131 3.29 12.04 25.75
N HIS A 132 2.01 12.22 26.08
CA HIS A 132 1.49 12.00 27.44
C HIS A 132 1.53 10.52 27.86
N TYR A 133 1.33 9.60 26.91
CA TYR A 133 1.25 8.16 27.15
C TYR A 133 2.54 7.40 26.83
N GLU A 134 3.68 8.09 26.67
CA GLU A 134 4.95 7.47 26.31
C GLU A 134 4.88 6.66 25.00
N GLY A 135 4.23 7.22 23.98
CA GLY A 135 3.80 6.48 22.78
C GLY A 135 4.90 6.03 21.81
N TYR A 136 6.15 6.03 22.28
CA TYR A 136 7.23 5.23 21.73
C TYR A 136 7.11 3.73 22.12
N LYS A 137 6.25 3.39 23.08
CA LYS A 137 5.91 2.03 23.53
C LYS A 137 4.42 1.88 23.80
N SER A 138 3.87 0.73 23.46
CA SER A 138 2.51 0.29 23.78
C SER A 138 1.47 1.38 23.53
N PHE A 139 1.55 2.04 22.36
CA PHE A 139 0.60 3.05 21.91
C PHE A 139 0.12 2.71 20.51
N TRP A 140 -1.17 2.91 20.27
CA TRP A 140 -1.81 2.56 19.03
C TRP A 140 -2.93 3.54 18.68
N THR A 141 -2.99 3.91 17.40
CA THR A 141 -4.07 4.68 16.79
C THR A 141 -4.85 3.76 15.87
N GLU A 142 -6.06 3.40 16.27
CA GLU A 142 -6.94 2.54 15.49
C GLU A 142 -7.86 3.39 14.62
N GLY A 143 -8.03 3.02 13.35
CA GLY A 143 -8.95 3.70 12.41
C GLY A 143 -8.29 4.70 11.46
N ILE A 144 -6.95 4.81 11.47
CA ILE A 144 -6.23 5.79 10.65
C ILE A 144 -6.05 5.33 9.20
N CYS A 145 -5.70 4.06 9.01
CA CYS A 145 -5.61 3.36 7.73
C CYS A 145 -6.82 2.45 7.57
N GLY A 146 -7.19 2.02 6.35
CA GLY A 146 -8.40 1.22 6.11
C GLY A 146 -8.49 -0.09 6.92
N PRO A 147 -9.67 -0.72 7.02
CA PRO A 147 -9.86 -1.98 7.73
C PRO A 147 -9.24 -3.17 6.98
N GLU A 148 -9.01 -2.99 5.69
CA GLU A 148 -8.42 -3.95 4.77
C GLU A 148 -6.88 -3.89 4.76
N ASN A 149 -6.26 -4.93 4.22
CA ASN A 149 -4.82 -4.91 4.00
C ASN A 149 -4.49 -3.84 2.97
N GLU A 150 -3.53 -2.98 3.27
CA GLU A 150 -3.06 -2.01 2.29
C GLU A 150 -2.34 -2.71 1.15
N GLY A 151 -2.71 -2.31 -0.07
CA GLY A 151 -1.99 -2.71 -1.27
C GLY A 151 -0.64 -2.02 -1.30
N LEU A 152 0.41 -2.79 -1.07
CA LEU A 152 1.76 -2.40 -1.43
C LEU A 152 2.14 -3.12 -2.72
N TYR A 153 2.12 -2.41 -3.84
CA TYR A 153 2.65 -2.92 -5.10
C TYR A 153 4.19 -2.92 -5.12
N SER A 154 4.82 -3.04 -3.95
CA SER A 154 6.25 -3.18 -3.75
C SER A 154 6.72 -4.60 -4.14
N LEU A 155 6.67 -4.91 -5.43
CA LEU A 155 7.51 -5.95 -6.03
C LEU A 155 7.98 -5.47 -7.39
N VAL A 156 9.06 -4.70 -7.39
CA VAL A 156 9.86 -4.50 -8.59
C VAL A 156 10.88 -5.62 -8.63
N THR A 157 10.74 -6.57 -9.55
CA THR A 157 11.86 -7.46 -9.90
C THR A 157 12.91 -6.61 -10.58
N LEU A 158 13.84 -6.07 -9.80
CA LEU A 158 15.02 -5.40 -10.33
C LEU A 158 15.88 -6.49 -10.98
N PHE A 159 15.90 -6.51 -12.31
CA PHE A 159 16.96 -7.18 -13.04
C PHE A 159 18.32 -6.63 -12.56
N PRO A 160 19.43 -7.38 -12.67
CA PRO A 160 20.76 -6.93 -12.26
C PRO A 160 21.32 -5.75 -13.08
N GLU A 161 20.47 -4.98 -13.77
CA GLU A 161 20.87 -3.74 -14.41
C GLU A 161 20.94 -2.63 -13.35
N PRO A 162 22.11 -2.01 -13.12
CA PRO A 162 22.38 -1.20 -11.93
C PRO A 162 21.62 0.14 -11.85
N LEU A 163 20.63 0.40 -12.69
CA LEU A 163 20.00 1.71 -12.78
C LEU A 163 18.51 1.58 -13.08
N ASN A 164 17.71 2.19 -12.21
CA ASN A 164 16.28 2.47 -12.34
C ASN A 164 15.95 3.40 -13.54
N ARG A 165 16.59 3.26 -14.70
CA ARG A 165 16.54 4.22 -15.82
C ARG A 165 15.15 4.51 -16.35
N ARG A 166 14.19 3.61 -16.09
CA ARG A 166 12.81 3.75 -16.57
C ARG A 166 11.82 4.09 -15.47
N LEU A 167 12.24 4.09 -14.20
CA LEU A 167 11.39 4.46 -13.09
C LEU A 167 11.63 5.94 -12.80
N THR A 168 10.55 6.67 -12.54
CA THR A 168 10.64 8.06 -12.12
C THR A 168 11.09 8.09 -10.68
N SER A 169 12.34 8.53 -10.45
CA SER A 169 12.86 8.76 -9.10
C SER A 169 12.67 10.21 -8.67
N LEU A 170 12.45 10.43 -7.39
CA LEU A 170 12.44 11.73 -6.74
C LEU A 170 13.29 11.71 -5.48
N SER A 171 13.92 12.84 -5.17
CA SER A 171 14.59 13.06 -3.89
C SER A 171 13.66 13.82 -2.98
N LEU A 172 13.37 13.27 -1.81
CA LEU A 172 12.52 13.89 -0.79
C LEU A 172 13.38 14.18 0.43
N ALA A 173 13.14 15.32 1.07
CA ALA A 173 13.69 15.63 2.37
C ALA A 173 12.69 15.22 3.45
N LEU A 174 13.16 14.43 4.42
CA LEU A 174 12.38 13.85 5.49
C LEU A 174 12.97 14.23 6.84
N ARG A 175 12.10 14.44 7.83
CA ARG A 175 12.48 14.61 9.23
C ARG A 175 11.46 13.98 10.16
N LEU A 176 11.90 13.69 11.38
CA LEU A 176 10.99 13.33 12.46
C LEU A 176 10.31 14.61 12.99
N PRO A 177 9.01 14.56 13.33
CA PRO A 177 8.31 15.67 13.95
C PRO A 177 9.07 16.22 15.16
N GLY A 178 9.15 17.55 15.25
CA GLY A 178 9.86 18.24 16.32
C GLY A 178 11.39 18.29 16.18
N LEU A 179 11.97 17.68 15.14
CA LEU A 179 13.40 17.82 14.84
C LEU A 179 13.67 18.81 13.71
N ALA A 180 14.73 19.61 13.89
CA ALA A 180 15.25 20.47 12.82
C ALA A 180 16.11 19.70 11.82
N TRP A 181 16.66 18.54 12.22
CA TRP A 181 17.48 17.70 11.37
C TRP A 181 16.63 16.96 10.33
N PHE A 182 17.11 16.92 9.09
CA PHE A 182 16.46 16.17 8.01
C PHE A 182 17.49 15.41 7.19
N ALA A 183 17.04 14.36 6.49
CA ALA A 183 17.82 13.64 5.50
C ALA A 183 17.12 13.69 4.13
N GLU A 184 17.90 13.74 3.06
CA GLU A 184 17.39 13.60 1.69
C GLU A 184 17.54 12.14 1.27
N LEU A 185 16.44 11.50 0.90
CA LEU A 185 16.39 10.10 0.49
C LEU A 185 15.79 9.99 -0.92
N ASP A 186 16.24 9.00 -1.67
CA ASP A 186 15.71 8.69 -2.99
C ASP A 186 14.51 7.74 -2.90
N PHE A 187 13.45 8.11 -3.59
CA PHE A 187 12.19 7.38 -3.73
C PHE A 187 11.88 7.12 -5.20
N ILE A 188 11.06 6.12 -5.45
CA ILE A 188 10.37 5.94 -6.73
C ILE A 188 8.95 6.47 -6.60
N ASN A 189 8.55 7.27 -7.59
CA ASN A 189 7.16 7.69 -7.73
C ASN A 189 6.32 6.48 -8.14
N ASP A 190 5.60 5.90 -7.19
CA ASP A 190 4.71 4.77 -7.43
C ASP A 190 3.25 5.20 -7.28
N THR A 191 2.58 5.36 -8.42
CA THR A 191 1.16 5.74 -8.46
C THR A 191 0.24 4.71 -7.79
N GLY A 192 0.69 3.45 -7.70
CA GLY A 192 -0.06 2.35 -7.10
C GLY A 192 0.10 2.24 -5.59
N CYS A 193 1.13 2.85 -5.00
CA CYS A 193 1.36 2.72 -3.56
C CYS A 193 0.41 3.62 -2.76
N SER A 194 -0.16 3.07 -1.68
CA SER A 194 -1.13 3.78 -0.83
C SER A 194 -0.47 4.58 0.29
N THR A 195 0.78 4.23 0.65
CA THR A 195 1.52 4.85 1.76
C THR A 195 3.01 4.98 1.42
N MET A 196 3.68 5.97 1.99
CA MET A 196 5.13 6.15 1.82
C MET A 196 5.89 5.04 2.53
N THR A 197 7.00 4.56 1.98
CA THR A 197 7.80 3.50 2.60
C THR A 197 9.25 3.92 2.79
N ILE A 198 9.81 3.66 3.98
CA ILE A 198 11.26 3.76 4.26
C ILE A 198 11.73 2.51 5.00
N TYR A 199 13.03 2.37 5.22
CA TYR A 199 13.61 1.26 5.97
C TYR A 199 13.91 1.65 7.42
N GLN A 200 13.88 0.67 8.34
CA GLN A 200 14.33 0.85 9.74
C GLN A 200 15.74 1.46 9.81
N GLY A 201 16.63 1.06 8.90
CA GLY A 201 17.97 1.63 8.75
C GLY A 201 17.97 3.14 8.48
N ASP A 202 16.97 3.66 7.80
CA ASP A 202 16.85 5.09 7.47
C ASP A 202 16.60 5.95 8.70
N LEU A 203 15.99 5.38 9.75
CA LEU A 203 15.79 6.09 11.01
C LEU A 203 17.12 6.54 11.62
N LYS A 204 18.22 5.79 11.42
CA LYS A 204 19.55 6.20 11.89
C LYS A 204 19.99 7.52 11.26
N MET A 205 19.65 7.75 9.99
CA MET A 205 19.93 9.01 9.30
C MET A 205 19.01 10.13 9.75
N LEU A 206 17.73 9.84 9.99
CA LEU A 206 16.73 10.81 10.42
C LEU A 206 16.90 11.26 11.88
N LEU A 207 17.47 10.41 12.72
CA LEU A 207 17.88 10.76 14.09
C LEU A 207 19.15 11.62 14.10
N GLY A 208 19.86 11.73 12.97
CA GLY A 208 20.98 12.63 12.77
C GLY A 208 22.08 12.51 13.82
N PRO A 209 22.68 13.63 14.28
CA PRO A 209 23.81 13.60 15.22
C PRO A 209 23.43 13.06 16.62
N PHE A 210 22.14 12.94 16.92
CA PHE A 210 21.68 12.44 18.22
C PHE A 210 21.76 10.91 18.33
N GLY A 211 21.78 10.21 17.18
CA GLY A 211 21.80 8.75 17.11
C GLY A 211 20.60 8.08 17.81
N THR A 212 20.67 6.76 17.95
CA THR A 212 19.58 5.95 18.56
C THR A 212 19.63 5.90 20.09
N ALA A 213 20.76 6.24 20.71
CA ALA A 213 20.98 6.08 22.15
C ALA A 213 20.46 7.26 23.00
N VAL A 214 20.48 8.48 22.44
CA VAL A 214 20.12 9.72 23.14
C VAL A 214 19.11 10.56 22.34
N GLY A 215 18.80 10.15 21.11
CA GLY A 215 17.87 10.84 20.23
C GLY A 215 16.40 10.72 20.65
N PRO A 216 15.53 11.52 20.00
CA PRO A 216 14.09 11.42 20.19
C PRO A 216 13.62 10.01 19.84
N ARG A 217 12.65 9.52 20.59
CA ARG A 217 12.06 8.21 20.32
C ARG A 217 11.04 8.36 19.21
N VAL A 218 11.19 7.57 18.14
CA VAL A 218 10.24 7.55 17.03
C VAL A 218 8.91 6.97 17.55
N PRO A 219 7.82 7.76 17.56
CA PRO A 219 6.51 7.26 17.97
C PRO A 219 5.98 6.31 16.90
N VAL A 220 5.42 5.19 17.34
CA VAL A 220 4.69 4.28 16.45
C VAL A 220 3.22 4.70 16.51
N VAL A 221 2.63 4.92 15.34
CA VAL A 221 1.22 5.29 15.18
C VAL A 221 0.36 4.03 15.33
N SER A 222 0.70 2.98 14.58
CA SER A 222 -0.04 1.71 14.49
C SER A 222 0.84 0.63 13.83
N MET A 223 0.30 -0.57 13.68
CA MET A 223 0.85 -1.59 12.78
C MET A 223 -0.22 -1.99 11.76
N ILE A 224 0.25 -2.33 10.56
CA ILE A 224 -0.62 -2.69 9.44
C ILE A 224 -0.15 -3.96 8.77
N THR A 225 -1.12 -4.69 8.21
CA THR A 225 -0.84 -5.79 7.29
C THR A 225 -0.88 -5.25 5.87
N SER A 226 0.19 -5.46 5.11
CA SER A 226 0.25 -5.09 3.70
C SER A 226 0.45 -6.30 2.82
N SER A 227 -0.31 -6.36 1.73
CA SER A 227 -0.19 -7.43 0.76
C SER A 227 0.85 -7.06 -0.29
N THR A 228 1.93 -7.84 -0.34
CA THR A 228 2.95 -7.76 -1.39
C THR A 228 2.83 -8.95 -2.35
N ALA A 229 3.54 -8.93 -3.47
CA ALA A 229 3.59 -10.09 -4.35
C ALA A 229 4.27 -11.32 -3.73
N SER A 230 5.04 -11.15 -2.66
CA SER A 230 5.65 -12.25 -1.89
C SER A 230 4.76 -12.76 -0.74
N GLY A 231 3.57 -12.18 -0.57
CA GLY A 231 2.65 -12.48 0.52
C GLY A 231 2.42 -11.28 1.42
N ASN A 232 1.72 -11.51 2.52
CA ASN A 232 1.44 -10.46 3.50
C ASN A 232 2.67 -10.22 4.37
N ILE A 233 2.96 -8.95 4.61
CA ILE A 233 3.96 -8.49 5.57
C ILE A 233 3.27 -7.61 6.60
N ILE A 234 3.88 -7.50 7.77
CA ILE A 234 3.44 -6.60 8.82
C ILE A 234 4.50 -5.53 9.01
N MET A 235 4.05 -4.28 9.11
CA MET A 235 4.93 -3.12 9.22
C MET A 235 4.42 -2.19 10.30
N GLU A 236 5.37 -1.47 10.89
CA GLU A 236 5.06 -0.33 11.76
C GLU A 236 4.71 0.88 10.89
N GLU A 237 3.75 1.66 11.36
CA GLU A 237 3.40 2.95 10.79
C GLU A 237 3.91 4.05 11.71
N ILE A 238 4.63 5.01 11.14
CA ILE A 238 5.21 6.13 11.86
C ILE A 238 4.80 7.45 11.22
N GLU A 239 4.92 8.53 11.98
CA GLU A 239 4.79 9.89 11.48
C GLU A 239 6.14 10.41 10.97
N LEU A 240 6.13 11.01 9.78
CA LEU A 240 7.25 11.78 9.24
C LEU A 240 6.75 13.13 8.72
N GLU A 241 7.61 14.13 8.77
CA GLU A 241 7.42 15.37 8.02
C GLU A 241 8.24 15.29 6.73
N VAL A 242 7.62 15.60 5.61
CA VAL A 242 8.21 15.48 4.28
C VAL A 242 8.11 16.80 3.52
N THR A 243 9.15 17.12 2.74
CA THR A 243 9.18 18.26 1.83
C THR A 243 9.98 17.94 0.57
N ILE A 244 9.72 18.72 -0.49
CA ILE A 244 10.53 18.73 -1.71
C ILE A 244 11.50 19.91 -1.63
N LEU A 245 12.74 19.67 -2.04
CA LEU A 245 13.78 20.70 -2.17
C LEU A 245 14.13 20.93 -3.64
N ASP A 246 14.51 22.15 -3.98
CA ASP A 246 15.04 22.48 -5.30
C ASP A 246 16.56 22.17 -5.40
N GLY A 247 17.16 22.48 -6.56
CA GLY A 247 18.59 22.27 -6.77
C GLY A 247 19.51 23.12 -5.88
N ASN A 248 18.99 24.18 -5.24
CA ASN A 248 19.69 25.02 -4.27
C ASN A 248 19.40 24.60 -2.82
N ARG A 249 18.65 23.50 -2.62
CA ARG A 249 18.16 23.02 -1.32
C ARG A 249 17.18 23.98 -0.65
N GLU A 250 16.52 24.85 -1.43
CA GLU A 250 15.40 25.65 -0.97
C GLU A 250 14.11 24.83 -1.01
N ARG A 251 13.22 25.05 -0.04
CA ARG A 251 11.97 24.30 0.04
C ARG A 251 11.01 24.70 -1.07
N MET A 252 10.54 23.72 -1.82
CA MET A 252 9.49 23.88 -2.84
C MET A 252 8.09 23.68 -2.26
N THR A 253 7.97 22.93 -1.16
CA THR A 253 6.71 22.66 -0.45
C THR A 253 6.85 22.99 1.04
N PRO A 254 5.75 23.22 1.77
CA PRO A 254 5.81 23.20 3.22
C PRO A 254 6.19 21.80 3.73
N TRP A 255 6.73 21.73 4.95
CA TRP A 255 6.81 20.46 5.67
C TRP A 255 5.40 19.95 5.89
N THR A 256 5.12 18.74 5.41
CA THR A 256 3.81 18.11 5.50
C THR A 256 3.94 16.82 6.28
N ARG A 257 3.12 16.66 7.31
CA ARG A 257 3.02 15.41 8.08
C ARG A 257 2.42 14.31 7.20
N SER A 258 3.02 13.13 7.23
CA SER A 258 2.64 11.99 6.41
C SER A 258 2.84 10.70 7.19
N LEU A 259 1.95 9.74 6.96
CA LEU A 259 2.14 8.37 7.41
C LEU A 259 3.20 7.71 6.55
N CYS A 260 4.06 6.94 7.22
CA CYS A 260 5.10 6.18 6.57
C CYS A 260 5.18 4.77 7.14
N HIS A 261 5.25 3.78 6.25
CA HIS A 261 5.49 2.40 6.59
C HIS A 261 6.97 2.12 6.72
N LEU A 262 7.32 1.42 7.78
CA LEU A 262 8.69 1.10 8.12
C LEU A 262 9.01 -0.35 7.75
N PHE A 263 9.77 -0.53 6.67
CA PHE A 263 10.29 -1.83 6.26
C PHE A 263 11.41 -2.29 7.20
N PRO A 264 11.42 -3.57 7.60
CA PRO A 264 12.51 -4.11 8.41
C PRO A 264 13.85 -4.10 7.65
N GLY A 265 14.94 -3.90 8.41
CA GLY A 265 16.30 -3.94 7.87
C GLY A 265 16.82 -2.62 7.31
N ASP A 266 17.85 -2.69 6.47
CA ASP A 266 18.52 -1.54 5.85
C ASP A 266 18.22 -1.48 4.34
N TRP A 267 18.10 -0.27 3.81
CA TRP A 267 18.00 -0.07 2.37
C TRP A 267 19.29 -0.51 1.67
N SER A 268 19.15 -1.09 0.46
CA SER A 268 20.30 -1.38 -0.40
C SER A 268 20.02 -0.96 -1.84
N PRO A 269 21.04 -0.55 -2.62
CA PRO A 269 20.86 -0.12 -4.01
C PRO A 269 20.22 -1.16 -4.94
N ASN A 270 20.37 -2.45 -4.63
CA ASN A 270 19.78 -3.57 -5.38
C ASN A 270 18.54 -4.15 -4.70
N GLY A 271 18.09 -3.54 -3.60
CA GLY A 271 16.92 -3.95 -2.84
C GLY A 271 15.64 -3.31 -3.37
N VAL A 272 14.53 -3.56 -2.67
CA VAL A 272 13.27 -2.88 -2.98
C VAL A 272 13.46 -1.37 -2.76
N PRO A 273 13.07 -0.52 -3.71
CA PRO A 273 13.20 0.92 -3.56
C PRO A 273 12.22 1.45 -2.52
N ARG A 274 12.54 2.62 -1.95
CA ARG A 274 11.57 3.41 -1.16
C ARG A 274 10.47 3.91 -2.09
N LEU A 275 9.23 3.93 -1.61
CA LEU A 275 8.06 4.40 -2.35
C LEU A 275 7.57 5.70 -1.73
N ASP A 276 7.29 6.71 -2.56
CA ASP A 276 6.79 8.01 -2.10
C ASP A 276 5.34 7.96 -1.62
N GLY A 277 4.61 6.91 -2.01
CA GLY A 277 3.21 6.73 -1.66
C GLY A 277 2.34 7.83 -2.28
N PRO A 278 1.34 8.33 -1.55
CA PRO A 278 0.43 9.33 -2.08
C PRO A 278 0.92 10.77 -1.88
N PHE A 279 2.11 10.97 -1.30
CA PHE A 279 2.62 12.28 -0.92
C PHE A 279 2.57 13.28 -2.07
N LEU A 280 3.15 12.93 -3.23
CA LEU A 280 3.26 13.84 -4.35
C LEU A 280 1.88 14.19 -4.95
N LYS A 281 1.03 13.18 -5.16
CA LYS A 281 -0.33 13.35 -5.71
C LYS A 281 -1.31 14.06 -4.76
N ASN A 282 -1.05 14.01 -3.46
CA ASN A 282 -1.87 14.70 -2.46
C ASN A 282 -1.50 16.18 -2.32
N LEU A 283 -0.28 16.57 -2.70
CA LEU A 283 0.23 17.94 -2.53
C LEU A 283 0.34 18.74 -3.82
N LEU A 284 0.70 18.08 -4.93
CA LEU A 284 1.00 18.73 -6.19
C LEU A 284 0.16 18.15 -7.32
N PHE A 285 -0.16 19.00 -8.29
CA PHE A 285 -0.55 18.53 -9.60
C PHE A 285 0.65 17.88 -10.26
N VAL A 286 0.47 16.68 -10.82
CA VAL A 286 1.52 15.93 -11.50
C VAL A 286 1.13 15.60 -12.94
N ALA A 287 2.10 15.62 -13.84
CA ALA A 287 1.92 15.25 -15.23
C ALA A 287 3.16 14.58 -15.80
N SER A 288 2.97 13.74 -16.82
CA SER A 288 4.06 13.17 -17.63
C SER A 288 3.79 13.45 -19.10
N VAL A 289 4.85 13.45 -19.91
CA VAL A 289 4.77 13.70 -21.36
C VAL A 289 5.31 12.49 -22.11
N PRO A 290 4.70 12.09 -23.23
CA PRO A 290 5.20 11.00 -24.06
C PRO A 290 6.39 11.45 -24.95
N ASP A 291 7.40 12.07 -24.35
CA ASP A 291 8.61 12.60 -25.01
C ASP A 291 9.86 11.73 -24.79
N HIS A 292 9.68 10.52 -24.25
CA HIS A 292 10.74 9.56 -23.92
C HIS A 292 11.69 9.99 -22.79
N SER A 293 11.43 11.13 -22.14
CA SER A 293 12.27 11.61 -21.05
C SER A 293 11.97 10.91 -19.72
N SER A 294 10.79 10.26 -19.61
CA SER A 294 10.25 9.70 -18.36
C SER A 294 10.20 10.73 -17.22
N ARG A 295 10.18 12.03 -17.56
CA ARG A 295 10.11 13.11 -16.59
C ARG A 295 8.71 13.22 -16.02
N LEU A 296 8.68 13.47 -14.71
CA LEU A 296 7.50 13.88 -14.00
C LEU A 296 7.56 15.38 -13.79
N TYR A 297 6.52 16.07 -14.22
CA TYR A 297 6.32 17.48 -14.03
C TYR A 297 5.38 17.65 -12.84
N ALA A 298 5.72 18.54 -11.90
CA ALA A 298 4.90 18.81 -10.74
C ALA A 298 4.73 20.32 -10.53
N SER A 299 3.57 20.74 -10.05
CA SER A 299 3.27 22.13 -9.72
C SER A 299 2.21 22.22 -8.63
N THR A 300 2.18 23.33 -7.89
CA THR A 300 1.13 23.64 -6.91
C THR A 300 -0.19 24.01 -7.59
N THR A 301 -0.16 24.38 -8.88
CA THR A 301 -1.36 24.67 -9.67
C THR A 301 -1.35 23.94 -11.00
N SER A 302 -2.52 23.52 -11.48
CA SER A 302 -2.65 22.81 -12.76
C SER A 302 -2.24 23.65 -13.97
N HIS A 303 -2.42 24.98 -13.91
CA HIS A 303 -2.13 25.89 -15.02
C HIS A 303 -0.64 26.23 -15.16
N GLU A 304 0.13 26.07 -14.09
CA GLU A 304 1.58 26.34 -14.07
C GLU A 304 2.41 25.07 -14.30
N LEU A 305 1.78 23.95 -14.62
CA LEU A 305 2.50 22.73 -14.97
C LEU A 305 3.41 23.00 -16.18
N PRO A 306 4.75 22.85 -16.03
CA PRO A 306 5.71 23.20 -17.07
C PRO A 306 5.82 22.10 -18.15
N ILE A 307 4.66 21.70 -18.69
CA ILE A 307 4.53 20.63 -19.68
C ILE A 307 5.01 21.17 -21.03
N PRO A 308 6.03 20.58 -21.67
CA PRO A 308 6.42 20.95 -23.01
C PRO A 308 5.29 20.70 -24.00
N ASN A 309 5.07 21.66 -24.92
CA ASN A 309 4.10 21.49 -26.00
C ASN A 309 4.63 20.48 -27.02
N LEU A 310 4.07 19.26 -27.01
CA LEU A 310 4.54 18.16 -27.83
C LEU A 310 3.85 18.17 -29.20
N ASN A 311 4.63 18.35 -30.26
CA ASN A 311 4.14 18.12 -31.62
C ASN A 311 4.16 16.62 -31.93
N LEU A 312 2.99 16.00 -31.95
CA LEU A 312 2.81 14.56 -32.24
C LEU A 312 3.23 14.19 -33.67
N ALA A 313 3.22 15.14 -34.62
CA ALA A 313 3.68 14.87 -35.98
C ALA A 313 5.20 14.67 -36.05
N THR A 314 5.95 15.34 -35.17
CA THR A 314 7.42 15.21 -35.07
C THR A 314 7.87 14.25 -33.97
N ASN A 315 6.96 13.85 -33.09
CA ASN A 315 7.19 12.87 -32.03
C ASN A 315 6.11 11.77 -32.09
N PRO A 316 6.13 10.91 -33.13
CA PRO A 316 5.23 9.77 -33.17
C PRO A 316 5.55 8.86 -31.98
N GLY A 317 4.58 8.61 -31.12
CA GLY A 317 4.78 7.78 -29.92
C GLY A 317 5.40 6.41 -30.23
N HIS A 318 6.02 5.79 -29.22
CA HIS A 318 6.76 4.52 -29.38
C HIS A 318 5.95 3.34 -29.90
N HIS A 319 4.64 3.40 -29.75
CA HIS A 319 3.78 2.33 -30.21
C HIS A 319 3.42 2.62 -31.67
N PRO A 320 3.94 1.83 -32.64
CA PRO A 320 3.44 1.93 -34.00
C PRO A 320 1.92 1.80 -33.93
N ALA A 321 1.20 2.70 -34.58
CA ALA A 321 -0.23 2.54 -34.72
C ALA A 321 -0.46 1.12 -35.21
N ILE A 322 -1.21 0.32 -34.45
CA ILE A 322 -1.67 -0.96 -34.94
C ILE A 322 -2.55 -0.57 -36.12
N VAL A 323 -2.02 -0.73 -37.34
CA VAL A 323 -2.81 -0.67 -38.55
C VAL A 323 -3.78 -1.83 -38.40
N GLN A 324 -4.96 -1.55 -37.84
CA GLN A 324 -6.07 -2.47 -37.90
C GLN A 324 -6.42 -2.53 -39.38
N THR A 325 -5.86 -3.50 -40.10
CA THR A 325 -6.50 -3.98 -41.31
C THR A 325 -7.93 -4.33 -40.91
N PRO A 326 -8.95 -3.69 -41.48
CA PRO A 326 -10.33 -4.05 -41.17
C PRO A 326 -10.45 -5.56 -41.37
N LEU A 327 -10.82 -6.29 -40.32
CA LEU A 327 -11.11 -7.70 -40.47
C LEU A 327 -12.22 -7.82 -41.51
N THR A 328 -11.99 -8.58 -42.57
CA THR A 328 -13.02 -8.87 -43.56
C THR A 328 -14.25 -9.41 -42.81
N PRO A 329 -15.45 -8.87 -43.04
CA PRO A 329 -16.66 -9.38 -42.40
C PRO A 329 -16.74 -10.90 -42.56
N GLY A 330 -16.83 -11.63 -41.44
CA GLY A 330 -16.89 -13.10 -41.41
C GLY A 330 -15.58 -13.83 -41.09
N THR A 331 -14.45 -13.13 -40.87
CA THR A 331 -13.19 -13.78 -40.47
C THR A 331 -13.13 -13.97 -38.95
N SER A 332 -13.36 -15.19 -38.47
CA SER A 332 -13.11 -15.54 -37.06
C SER A 332 -11.60 -15.56 -36.79
N VAL A 333 -11.13 -14.72 -35.87
CA VAL A 333 -9.75 -14.78 -35.38
C VAL A 333 -9.65 -15.99 -34.44
N PRO A 334 -8.80 -17.00 -34.71
CA PRO A 334 -8.54 -18.03 -33.71
C PRO A 334 -7.89 -17.36 -32.50
N PRO A 335 -8.21 -17.77 -31.26
CA PRO A 335 -7.65 -17.15 -30.07
C PRO A 335 -6.12 -17.22 -30.14
N ARG A 336 -5.48 -16.05 -30.22
CA ARG A 336 -4.03 -15.95 -30.03
C ARG A 336 -3.74 -16.31 -28.58
N GLY A 337 -3.19 -17.49 -28.38
CA GLY A 337 -2.71 -17.96 -27.09
C GLY A 337 -3.11 -19.39 -26.82
N GLY A 338 -2.36 -20.33 -27.41
CA GLY A 338 -2.20 -21.62 -26.75
C GLY A 338 -1.54 -21.35 -25.40
N TRP A 339 -2.33 -21.36 -24.34
CA TRP A 339 -1.79 -21.45 -22.99
C TRP A 339 -0.92 -22.70 -22.97
N LEU A 340 0.38 -22.52 -22.79
CA LEU A 340 1.25 -23.62 -22.41
C LEU A 340 0.60 -24.28 -21.20
N ALA A 341 0.30 -25.57 -21.33
CA ALA A 341 -0.16 -26.39 -20.23
C ALA A 341 0.76 -26.14 -19.03
N ALA A 342 0.18 -26.00 -17.84
CA ALA A 342 0.91 -25.94 -16.60
C ALA A 342 1.80 -27.17 -16.49
N VAL A 343 3.08 -27.03 -16.81
CA VAL A 343 4.09 -28.02 -16.47
C VAL A 343 4.24 -27.90 -14.96
N GLY A 344 3.66 -28.84 -14.24
CA GLY A 344 3.87 -29.05 -12.80
C GLY A 344 5.33 -29.42 -12.54
N GLY A 345 6.22 -28.43 -12.60
CA GLY A 345 7.59 -28.54 -12.12
C GLY A 345 7.60 -28.16 -10.65
N LYS A 346 7.71 -29.17 -9.77
CA LYS A 346 8.18 -28.94 -8.39
C LYS A 346 9.53 -28.23 -8.49
N MET A 347 9.59 -26.94 -8.16
CA MET A 347 10.86 -26.31 -7.80
C MET A 347 11.30 -26.93 -6.48
N GLY A 348 12.05 -28.04 -6.59
CA GLY A 348 12.81 -28.57 -5.48
C GLY A 348 13.93 -27.61 -5.15
N PHE A 349 13.96 -27.10 -3.92
CA PHE A 349 15.14 -26.46 -3.38
C PHE A 349 16.33 -27.43 -3.48
N PRO A 350 17.53 -26.96 -3.87
CA PRO A 350 18.72 -27.79 -3.73
C PRO A 350 18.90 -28.13 -2.24
N PRO A 351 19.25 -29.38 -1.89
CA PRO A 351 19.61 -29.71 -0.52
C PRO A 351 20.82 -28.87 -0.08
N PRO A 352 20.93 -28.56 1.23
CA PRO A 352 22.08 -27.84 1.76
C PRO A 352 23.37 -28.59 1.41
N ALA A 353 24.38 -27.82 0.97
CA ALA A 353 25.68 -28.36 0.64
C ALA A 353 26.25 -29.15 1.83
N ALA A 354 26.68 -30.37 1.56
CA ALA A 354 27.36 -31.21 2.53
C ALA A 354 28.62 -30.49 3.03
N GLY A 355 28.74 -30.40 4.36
CA GLY A 355 29.91 -29.85 5.02
C GLY A 355 31.20 -30.56 4.60
N VAL A 356 32.29 -29.80 4.64
CA VAL A 356 33.67 -30.29 4.52
C VAL A 356 34.52 -29.34 5.40
N PRO A 357 35.49 -29.88 6.14
CA PRO A 357 35.47 -30.26 7.56
C PRO A 357 35.51 -29.12 8.58
#